data_AF-A0A529Q1J3-F1
#
_entry.id   AF-A0A529Q1J3-F1
#
_cell.length_a   1.000
_cell.length_b   1.000
_cell.length_c   1.000
_cell.angle_alpha   90.00
_cell.angle_beta   90.00
_cell.angle_gamma   90.00
#
_symmetry.space_group_name_H-M   'P 1'
#
loop_
_entity.id
_entity.type
_entity.pdbx_description
1 polymer ?
#
loop_
_entity_poly.entity_id
_entity_poly.type
_entity_poly.pdbx_seq_one_letter_code
_entity_poly.pdbx_strand_id
1 'polypeptide(L)'
;GVEESRAQLRNAYDIVEKEMQEKIWAVGDTFTMADCSASPALFYANKVEPFGDRFPTLKRYHDRLLARPSFARVVEEAQPYFKFFPYNNG
;
A
#
# COMPACT_ATOMS: atom_id res chain seq x y z
N GLY A 1 -5.00 20.85 -5.76
CA GLY A 1 -6.32 20.33 -6.24
C GLY A 1 -6.34 18.80 -6.26
N VAL A 2 -7.45 18.14 -6.63
CA VAL A 2 -7.54 16.64 -6.61
C VAL A 2 -6.46 15.99 -7.48
N GLU A 3 -6.27 16.46 -8.71
CA GLU A 3 -5.23 15.92 -9.62
C GLU A 3 -3.81 16.10 -9.09
N GLU A 4 -3.54 17.22 -8.42
CA GLU A 4 -2.25 17.46 -7.77
C GLU A 4 -2.02 16.46 -6.62
N SER A 5 -3.06 16.12 -5.85
CA SER A 5 -2.97 15.10 -4.81
C SER A 5 -2.73 13.70 -5.40
N ARG A 6 -3.39 13.37 -6.52
CA ARG A 6 -3.12 12.12 -7.26
C ARG A 6 -1.70 12.08 -7.81
N ALA A 7 -1.19 13.20 -8.32
CA ALA A 7 0.19 13.32 -8.78
C ALA A 7 1.19 13.13 -7.62
N GLN A 8 0.90 13.65 -6.43
CA GLN A 8 1.72 13.41 -5.24
C GLN A 8 1.75 11.92 -4.85
N LEU A 9 0.61 11.22 -4.92
CA LEU A 9 0.58 9.76 -4.72
C LEU A 9 1.46 9.03 -5.73
N ARG A 10 1.34 9.35 -7.03
CA ARG A 10 2.18 8.73 -8.07
C ARG A 10 3.67 9.00 -7.86
N ASN A 11 4.04 10.22 -7.45
CA ASN A 11 5.43 10.54 -7.11
C ASN A 11 5.94 9.72 -5.90
N ALA A 12 5.10 9.55 -4.88
CA ALA A 12 5.43 8.69 -3.74
C ALA A 12 5.59 7.22 -4.18
N TYR A 13 4.76 6.75 -5.11
CA TYR A 13 4.88 5.42 -5.69
C TYR A 13 6.18 5.25 -6.47
N ASP A 14 6.59 6.25 -7.26
CA ASP A 14 7.89 6.24 -7.97
C ASP A 14 9.06 6.07 -6.98
N ILE A 15 8.99 6.72 -5.81
CA ILE A 15 10.01 6.57 -4.74
C ILE A 15 10.00 5.14 -4.19
N VAL A 16 8.84 4.61 -3.80
CA VAL A 16 8.77 3.25 -3.21
C VAL A 16 9.12 2.18 -4.24
N GLU A 17 8.69 2.32 -5.50
CA GLU A 17 9.02 1.41 -6.60
C GLU A 17 10.53 1.28 -6.75
N LYS A 18 11.27 2.39 -6.71
CA LYS A 18 12.73 2.41 -6.78
C LYS A 18 13.38 1.84 -5.53
N GLU A 19 12.96 2.29 -4.34
CA GLU A 19 13.57 1.90 -3.07
C GLU A 19 13.41 0.41 -2.75
N MET A 20 12.35 -0.21 -3.25
CA MET A 20 12.04 -1.62 -2.99
C MET A 20 12.64 -2.58 -4.02
N GLN A 21 13.37 -2.11 -5.04
CA GLN A 21 13.94 -2.99 -6.09
C GLN A 21 14.89 -4.04 -5.52
N GLU A 22 15.68 -3.66 -4.52
CA GLU A 22 16.70 -4.51 -3.91
C GLU A 22 16.33 -4.92 -2.48
N LYS A 23 15.13 -4.58 -2.00
CA LYS A 23 14.73 -4.80 -0.62
C LYS A 23 13.54 -5.74 -0.53
N ILE A 24 13.55 -6.59 0.50
CA ILE A 24 12.37 -7.36 0.87
C ILE A 24 11.43 -6.44 1.64
N TRP A 25 11.85 -5.88 2.76
CA TRP A 25 11.09 -4.95 3.60
C TRP A 25 11.68 -3.54 3.54
N ALA A 26 10.96 -2.55 4.03
CA ALA A 26 11.35 -1.13 3.94
C ALA A 26 12.78 -0.86 4.48
N VAL A 27 13.23 -1.68 5.45
CA VAL A 27 14.56 -1.59 6.07
C VAL A 27 15.36 -2.90 5.89
N GLY A 28 15.39 -3.43 4.66
CA GLY A 28 16.22 -4.60 4.30
C GLY A 28 15.46 -5.92 4.42
N ASP A 29 16.03 -6.94 5.05
CA ASP A 29 15.48 -8.31 5.00
C ASP A 29 14.48 -8.63 6.11
N THR A 30 14.32 -7.74 7.09
CA THR A 30 13.45 -7.97 8.27
C THR A 30 12.30 -6.97 8.31
N PHE A 31 11.11 -7.44 8.69
CA PHE A 31 9.95 -6.58 8.90
C PHE A 31 10.16 -5.67 10.12
N THR A 32 9.81 -4.40 9.99
CA THR A 32 10.04 -3.37 11.02
C THR A 32 8.81 -2.46 11.21
N MET A 33 8.94 -1.48 12.09
CA MET A 33 7.94 -0.42 12.25
C MET A 33 7.68 0.39 10.96
N ALA A 34 8.66 0.46 10.04
CA ALA A 34 8.48 1.14 8.76
C ALA A 34 7.45 0.41 7.87
N ASP A 35 7.43 -0.92 7.91
CA ASP A 35 6.46 -1.74 7.17
C ASP A 35 5.07 -1.67 7.81
N CYS A 36 5.02 -1.66 9.16
CA CYS A 36 3.78 -1.40 9.90
C CYS A 36 3.14 -0.07 9.53
N SER A 37 3.91 1.00 9.39
CA SER A 37 3.37 2.32 9.03
C SER A 37 2.99 2.41 7.54
N ALA A 38 3.75 1.77 6.65
CA ALA A 38 3.46 1.73 5.22
C ALA A 38 2.17 0.96 4.88
N SER A 39 1.88 -0.12 5.61
CA SER A 39 0.75 -1.04 5.33
C SER A 39 -0.61 -0.34 5.17
N PRO A 40 -1.14 0.40 6.17
CA PRO A 40 -2.43 1.06 6.02
C PRO A 40 -2.40 2.19 4.98
N ALA A 41 -1.29 2.93 4.89
CA ALA A 41 -1.16 4.01 3.91
C ALA A 41 -1.25 3.48 2.48
N LEU A 42 -0.51 2.42 2.15
CA LEU A 42 -0.51 1.80 0.82
C LEU A 42 -1.84 1.12 0.50
N PHE A 43 -2.52 0.51 1.48
CA PHE A 43 -3.84 -0.10 1.28
C PHE A 43 -4.87 0.91 0.78
N TYR A 44 -4.99 2.07 1.44
CA TYR A 44 -5.93 3.11 1.01
C TYR A 44 -5.44 3.85 -0.24
N ALA A 45 -4.14 4.09 -0.35
CA ALA A 45 -3.58 4.74 -1.53
C ALA A 45 -3.91 3.93 -2.80
N ASN A 46 -3.72 2.60 -2.79
CA ASN A 46 -4.06 1.74 -3.92
C ASN A 46 -5.57 1.71 -4.24
N LYS A 47 -6.45 1.90 -3.25
CA LYS A 47 -7.90 2.00 -3.49
C LYS A 47 -8.28 3.31 -4.19
N VAL A 48 -7.58 4.40 -3.90
CA VAL A 48 -7.89 5.74 -4.45
C VAL A 48 -7.16 5.97 -5.77
N GLU A 49 -5.89 5.60 -5.85
CA GLU A 49 -5.01 5.67 -7.01
C GLU A 49 -4.33 4.30 -7.18
N PRO A 50 -4.90 3.41 -8.01
CA PRO A 50 -4.37 2.07 -8.22
C PRO A 50 -2.94 2.07 -8.74
N PHE A 51 -2.12 1.13 -8.27
CA PHE A 51 -0.75 0.98 -8.76
C PHE A 51 -0.69 0.62 -10.26
N GLY A 52 -1.63 -0.20 -10.73
CA GLY A 52 -1.64 -0.74 -12.09
C GLY A 52 -0.35 -1.50 -12.43
N ASP A 53 -0.06 -1.62 -13.72
CA ASP A 53 1.15 -2.31 -14.21
C ASP A 53 2.42 -1.45 -14.15
N ARG A 54 2.28 -0.16 -13.80
CA ARG A 54 3.39 0.79 -13.75
C ARG A 54 4.31 0.57 -12.53
N PHE A 55 3.77 0.05 -11.42
CA PHE A 55 4.52 -0.11 -10.16
C PHE A 55 4.56 -1.57 -9.68
N PRO A 56 5.19 -2.48 -10.45
CA PRO A 56 5.18 -3.90 -10.14
C PRO A 56 5.94 -4.25 -8.86
N THR A 57 6.99 -3.51 -8.49
CA THR A 57 7.78 -3.76 -7.28
C THR A 57 7.02 -3.30 -6.04
N LEU A 58 6.43 -2.10 -6.09
CA LEU A 58 5.54 -1.61 -5.05
C LEU A 58 4.35 -2.56 -4.87
N LYS A 59 3.76 -3.06 -5.96
CA LYS A 59 2.69 -4.05 -5.89
C LYS A 59 3.14 -5.32 -5.16
N ARG A 60 4.29 -5.92 -5.53
CA ARG A 60 4.83 -7.10 -4.84
C ARG A 60 5.11 -6.84 -3.36
N TYR A 61 5.58 -5.65 -3.02
CA TYR A 61 5.79 -5.25 -1.63
C TYR A 61 4.46 -5.16 -0.86
N HIS A 62 3.46 -4.48 -1.42
CA HIS A 62 2.13 -4.36 -0.85
C HIS A 62 1.44 -5.73 -0.68
N ASP A 63 1.55 -6.62 -1.68
CA ASP A 63 1.01 -7.98 -1.60
C ASP A 63 1.63 -8.76 -0.43
N ARG A 64 2.94 -8.60 -0.16
CA ARG A 64 3.59 -9.21 1.01
C ARG A 64 3.12 -8.61 2.34
N LEU A 65 2.86 -7.30 2.39
CA LEU A 65 2.26 -6.69 3.58
C LEU A 65 0.89 -7.31 3.85
N LEU A 66 0.03 -7.41 2.83
CA LEU A 66 -1.31 -8.01 2.91
C LEU A 66 -1.31 -9.48 3.32
N ALA A 67 -0.32 -10.25 2.86
CA ALA A 67 -0.19 -11.66 3.23
C ALA A 67 0.28 -11.87 4.69
N ARG A 68 0.80 -10.84 5.36
CA ARG A 68 1.33 -10.98 6.73
C ARG A 68 0.16 -11.17 7.72
N PRO A 69 0.21 -12.17 8.63
CA PRO A 69 -0.92 -12.51 9.50
C PRO A 69 -1.47 -11.34 10.32
N SER A 70 -0.59 -10.46 10.82
CA SER A 70 -0.99 -9.28 11.59
C SER A 70 -1.83 -8.31 10.78
N PHE A 71 -1.53 -8.12 9.48
CA PHE A 71 -2.27 -7.20 8.64
C PHE A 71 -3.51 -7.84 8.03
N ALA A 72 -3.42 -9.11 7.61
CA ALA A 72 -4.57 -9.88 7.14
C ALA A 72 -5.70 -9.89 8.18
N ARG A 73 -5.36 -10.13 9.46
CA ARG A 73 -6.31 -10.06 10.57
C ARG A 73 -6.99 -8.68 10.69
N VAL A 74 -6.23 -7.59 10.59
CA VAL A 74 -6.79 -6.23 10.67
C VAL A 74 -7.72 -5.95 9.49
N VAL A 75 -7.37 -6.39 8.29
CA VAL A 75 -8.21 -6.23 7.09
C VAL A 75 -9.52 -7.03 7.23
N GLU A 76 -9.45 -8.25 7.75
CA GLU A 76 -10.62 -9.09 8.04
C GLU A 76 -11.54 -8.43 9.08
N GLU A 77 -10.98 -8.01 10.22
CA GLU A 77 -11.72 -7.32 11.29
C GLU A 77 -12.31 -5.98 10.80
N ALA A 78 -11.68 -5.32 9.82
CA ALA A 78 -12.14 -4.05 9.26
C ALA A 78 -13.26 -4.20 8.20
N GLN A 79 -13.50 -5.40 7.65
CA GLN A 79 -14.48 -5.61 6.56
C GLN A 79 -15.87 -5.01 6.83
N PRO A 80 -16.48 -5.15 8.02
CA PRO A 80 -17.82 -4.59 8.29
C PRO A 80 -17.87 -3.06 8.18
N TYR A 81 -16.72 -2.40 8.28
CA TYR A 81 -16.58 -0.95 8.23
C TYR A 81 -16.26 -0.41 6.84
N PHE A 82 -15.91 -1.26 5.86
CA PHE A 82 -15.58 -0.80 4.50
C PHE A 82 -16.76 -0.13 3.79
N LYS A 83 -18.00 -0.41 4.20
CA LYS A 83 -19.19 0.34 3.74
C LYS A 83 -19.16 1.84 4.07
N PHE A 84 -18.33 2.26 5.03
CA PHE A 84 -18.13 3.67 5.37
C PHE A 84 -17.02 4.32 4.55
N PHE A 85 -16.25 3.54 3.79
CA PHE A 85 -15.23 4.07 2.90
C PHE A 85 -15.89 4.62 1.62
N PRO A 86 -15.63 5.87 1.22
CA PRO A 86 -16.35 6.54 0.14
C PRO A 86 -16.10 5.95 -1.27
N TYR A 87 -15.05 5.14 -1.44
CA TYR A 87 -14.67 4.49 -2.70
C TYR A 87 -15.11 3.02 -2.75
N ASN A 88 -16.39 2.76 -2.46
CA ASN A 88 -16.94 1.41 -2.29
C ASN A 88 -17.48 0.75 -3.58
N ASN A 89 -16.83 0.99 -4.71
CA ASN A 89 -17.14 0.27 -5.96
C ASN A 89 -15.93 -0.58 -6.37
N GLY A 90 -15.82 -1.76 -5.74
CA GLY A 90 -15.12 -2.95 -6.23
C GLY A 90 -13.69 -2.75 -6.74
#